data_AF-A0A553S8U9-F1
#
_entry.id   AF-A0A553S8U9-F1
#
_cell.length_a   1.000
_cell.length_b   1.000
_cell.length_c   1.000
_cell.angle_alpha   90.00
_cell.angle_beta   90.00
_cell.angle_gamma   90.00
#
_symmetry.space_group_name_H-M   'P 1'
#
loop_
_entity.id
_entity.type
_entity.pdbx_description
1 polymer ?
#
loop_
_entity_poly.entity_id
_entity_poly.type
_entity_poly.pdbx_seq_one_letter_code
_entity_poly.pdbx_strand_id
1 'polypeptide(L)'
;MKKFFSICLVTSFLLVGCNRGPSQESNKSSTSEASTTESSERSKGSSSFTYSAASLSGSSSSQLFSSESTSTKQSEVDTVTADEFGGYATFYFNGINVPDSININTNTNQITFNADTNNETVYNFRMQDVPVKSIRIFSAETNEIRTVKVSTMLSIGIQISGATNRNNQSGNLYLFHNKHGRLSLATPNYAGNVPADQSDVMLEVLQ
;
A
#
# COMPACT_ATOMS: atom_id res chain seq x y z
N MET A 1 11.98 -57.95 -12.62
CA MET A 1 13.11 -58.84 -13.01
C MET A 1 14.34 -57.98 -13.31
N LYS A 2 15.51 -58.54 -13.65
CA LYS A 2 16.80 -57.81 -13.73
C LYS A 2 17.27 -57.55 -15.17
N LYS A 3 17.66 -56.28 -15.47
CA LYS A 3 18.61 -55.86 -16.53
C LYS A 3 18.13 -56.13 -17.99
N PHE A 4 18.72 -55.62 -19.09
CA PHE A 4 20.06 -55.05 -19.36
C PHE A 4 20.07 -53.82 -20.29
N PHE A 5 21.26 -53.21 -20.43
CA PHE A 5 21.68 -52.17 -21.39
C PHE A 5 21.55 -52.58 -22.87
N SER A 6 21.48 -51.58 -23.77
CA SER A 6 22.48 -51.43 -24.85
C SER A 6 22.57 -49.98 -25.37
N ILE A 7 23.64 -49.67 -26.10
CA ILE A 7 24.01 -48.35 -26.68
C ILE A 7 24.24 -48.53 -28.19
N CYS A 8 23.95 -47.49 -29.01
CA CYS A 8 24.68 -47.07 -30.25
C CYS A 8 23.85 -46.06 -31.09
N LEU A 9 24.36 -45.25 -32.04
CA LEU A 9 25.69 -44.61 -32.25
C LEU A 9 25.68 -43.75 -33.56
N VAL A 10 25.88 -42.41 -33.51
CA VAL A 10 26.47 -41.54 -34.58
C VAL A 10 25.66 -41.45 -35.93
N THR A 11 25.76 -40.52 -36.91
CA THR A 11 26.61 -39.37 -37.37
C THR A 11 25.64 -38.26 -37.90
N SER A 12 25.78 -36.95 -37.66
CA SER A 12 26.66 -35.93 -38.31
C SER A 12 26.42 -35.63 -39.81
N PHE A 13 26.23 -34.34 -40.16
CA PHE A 13 26.80 -33.54 -41.30
C PHE A 13 26.16 -32.11 -41.26
N LEU A 14 26.90 -31.00 -41.07
CA LEU A 14 27.58 -30.10 -42.05
C LEU A 14 26.60 -29.36 -43.02
N LEU A 15 26.73 -28.06 -43.38
CA LEU A 15 27.74 -27.01 -43.14
C LEU A 15 27.19 -25.56 -43.29
N VAL A 16 27.90 -24.62 -42.63
CA VAL A 16 28.08 -23.15 -42.79
C VAL A 16 27.57 -22.43 -44.08
N GLY A 17 27.11 -21.18 -43.91
CA GLY A 17 27.05 -20.14 -44.97
C GLY A 17 26.76 -18.72 -44.42
N CYS A 18 27.58 -17.72 -44.77
CA CYS A 18 27.52 -16.34 -44.23
C CYS A 18 27.33 -15.28 -45.34
N ASN A 19 26.72 -14.12 -45.03
CA ASN A 19 27.18 -12.82 -45.57
C ASN A 19 26.71 -11.62 -44.71
N ARG A 20 27.39 -10.47 -44.76
CA ARG A 20 27.02 -9.24 -44.04
C ARG A 20 27.63 -7.96 -44.66
N GLY A 21 26.79 -6.98 -45.03
CA GLY A 21 27.17 -5.63 -45.48
C GLY A 21 27.48 -5.49 -47.00
N PRO A 22 27.73 -4.25 -47.50
CA PRO A 22 27.74 -2.95 -46.82
C PRO A 22 26.62 -1.99 -47.29
N SER A 23 26.63 -0.75 -46.81
CA SER A 23 25.73 0.35 -47.16
C SER A 23 26.35 1.35 -48.16
N GLN A 24 25.56 1.91 -49.09
CA GLN A 24 25.90 3.18 -49.75
C GLN A 24 24.65 3.95 -50.21
N GLU A 25 24.82 5.26 -50.44
CA GLU A 25 23.78 6.29 -50.61
C GLU A 25 23.83 6.92 -52.02
N SER A 26 22.69 7.30 -52.61
CA SER A 26 22.58 8.47 -53.53
C SER A 26 21.13 8.84 -53.88
N ASN A 27 20.92 10.12 -54.22
CA ASN A 27 19.62 10.77 -54.45
C ASN A 27 19.20 10.82 -55.94
N LYS A 28 17.88 10.86 -56.24
CA LYS A 28 17.26 12.01 -56.98
C LYS A 28 15.71 12.06 -56.92
N SER A 29 15.19 13.30 -56.90
CA SER A 29 13.79 13.76 -56.78
C SER A 29 12.90 13.60 -58.02
N SER A 30 11.58 13.41 -57.79
CA SER A 30 10.42 14.22 -58.27
C SER A 30 9.13 13.69 -57.60
N THR A 31 8.29 14.41 -56.80
CA THR A 31 7.34 15.53 -57.07
C THR A 31 6.43 15.31 -58.30
N SER A 32 5.09 15.37 -58.26
CA SER A 32 4.06 15.72 -57.23
C SER A 32 2.81 14.79 -57.42
N GLU A 33 1.59 14.85 -56.83
CA GLU A 33 0.75 15.72 -55.94
C GLU A 33 -0.14 14.80 -55.03
N ALA A 34 -0.92 15.15 -53.99
CA ALA A 34 -1.25 16.36 -53.19
C ALA A 34 -2.78 16.70 -53.03
N SER A 35 -3.60 15.81 -52.46
CA SER A 35 -4.97 16.11 -51.92
C SER A 35 -5.36 15.04 -50.87
N THR A 36 -5.46 15.31 -49.55
CA THR A 36 -6.40 16.15 -48.77
C THR A 36 -7.75 15.49 -48.48
N THR A 37 -7.91 14.96 -47.26
CA THR A 37 -9.18 14.95 -46.51
C THR A 37 -8.93 14.90 -45.01
N GLU A 38 -9.81 15.55 -44.24
CA GLU A 38 -9.85 15.58 -42.78
C GLU A 38 -10.60 14.31 -42.26
N SER A 39 -10.64 13.96 -40.97
CA SER A 39 -10.76 14.80 -39.78
C SER A 39 -10.53 14.03 -38.46
N SER A 40 -10.39 14.78 -37.34
CA SER A 40 -10.96 14.58 -35.98
C SER A 40 -11.00 13.17 -35.31
N GLU A 41 -10.88 12.99 -33.98
CA GLU A 41 -11.13 13.87 -32.82
C GLU A 41 -10.09 13.74 -31.68
N ARG A 42 -10.21 14.60 -30.66
CA ARG A 42 -9.48 14.53 -29.38
C ARG A 42 -10.23 13.68 -28.34
N SER A 43 -9.50 13.06 -27.43
CA SER A 43 -9.74 13.26 -25.99
C SER A 43 -8.52 12.85 -25.14
N LYS A 44 -8.28 13.59 -24.05
CA LYS A 44 -7.28 13.24 -23.01
C LYS A 44 -8.02 12.83 -21.74
N GLY A 45 -7.93 11.56 -21.35
CA GLY A 45 -8.43 11.09 -20.06
C GLY A 45 -7.47 11.45 -18.93
N SER A 46 -7.68 12.59 -18.28
CA SER A 46 -6.95 12.97 -17.06
C SER A 46 -7.93 13.05 -15.89
N SER A 47 -7.99 11.97 -15.10
CA SER A 47 -8.87 11.85 -13.94
C SER A 47 -8.24 12.47 -12.69
N SER A 48 -8.21 13.80 -12.62
CA SER A 48 -7.93 14.52 -11.38
C SER A 48 -9.15 14.43 -10.45
N PHE A 49 -9.04 13.71 -9.34
CA PHE A 49 -10.09 13.70 -8.31
C PHE A 49 -10.00 14.97 -7.46
N THR A 50 -10.94 15.89 -7.69
CA THR A 50 -11.02 17.16 -6.97
C THR A 50 -11.69 16.95 -5.61
N TYR A 51 -10.97 17.22 -4.53
CA TYR A 51 -11.56 17.33 -3.19
C TYR A 51 -12.38 18.63 -3.10
N SER A 52 -13.71 18.50 -3.09
CA SER A 52 -14.63 19.64 -3.02
C SER A 52 -14.72 20.23 -1.62
N ALA A 53 -13.89 21.22 -1.32
CA ALA A 53 -14.09 22.11 -0.18
C ALA A 53 -15.28 23.05 -0.45
N ALA A 54 -16.31 23.01 0.41
CA ALA A 54 -17.46 23.90 0.37
C ALA A 54 -17.58 24.67 1.68
N SER A 55 -17.77 26.00 1.60
CA SER A 55 -17.73 26.89 2.77
C SER A 55 -18.79 27.99 2.68
N LEU A 56 -19.72 28.01 3.66
CA LEU A 56 -20.53 29.16 4.10
C LEU A 56 -21.54 29.73 3.06
N SER A 57 -22.76 30.20 3.40
CA SER A 57 -23.58 30.19 4.63
C SER A 57 -25.05 30.45 4.20
N GLY A 58 -26.10 30.29 5.02
CA GLY A 58 -26.18 29.95 6.44
C GLY A 58 -27.16 30.89 7.16
N SER A 59 -28.24 30.36 7.75
CA SER A 59 -29.37 31.14 8.32
C SER A 59 -29.63 30.85 9.79
N SER A 60 -29.94 31.89 10.58
CA SER A 60 -30.19 31.79 12.01
C SER A 60 -31.55 31.19 12.36
N SER A 61 -31.57 30.29 13.35
CA SER A 61 -32.71 30.09 14.26
C SER A 61 -32.17 29.83 15.67
N SER A 62 -32.79 30.44 16.69
CA SER A 62 -32.20 30.58 18.01
C SER A 62 -32.94 29.78 19.08
N GLN A 63 -32.36 28.66 19.55
CA GLN A 63 -32.80 27.98 20.78
C GLN A 63 -31.63 27.52 21.67
N LEU A 64 -31.43 28.31 22.73
CA LEU A 64 -31.08 27.95 24.11
C LEU A 64 -30.30 26.64 24.38
N PHE A 65 -29.07 26.82 24.88
CA PHE A 65 -28.39 26.03 25.92
C PHE A 65 -28.65 24.51 26.01
N SER A 66 -27.69 23.74 25.50
CA SER A 66 -26.98 22.80 26.37
C SER A 66 -25.48 23.06 26.23
N SER A 67 -24.78 23.31 27.34
CA SER A 67 -23.32 23.41 27.34
C SER A 67 -22.74 21.99 27.41
N GLU A 68 -22.90 21.23 26.33
CA GLU A 68 -22.18 19.97 26.17
C GLU A 68 -20.69 20.29 26.06
N SER A 69 -19.98 20.06 27.15
CA SER A 69 -18.54 20.31 27.24
C SER A 69 -17.83 19.52 26.15
N THR A 70 -17.27 20.23 25.17
CA THR A 70 -16.32 19.68 24.20
C THR A 70 -15.05 19.29 24.93
N SER A 71 -15.14 18.15 25.63
CA SER A 71 -14.04 17.50 26.31
C SER A 71 -13.09 16.99 25.23
N THR A 72 -12.18 17.87 24.83
CA THR A 72 -10.91 17.49 24.20
C THR A 72 -10.17 16.61 25.20
N LYS A 73 -10.51 15.32 25.21
CA LYS A 73 -9.77 14.28 25.94
C LYS A 73 -8.32 14.35 25.46
N GLN A 74 -7.51 15.06 26.23
CA GLN A 74 -6.08 15.15 26.04
C GLN A 74 -5.54 13.73 25.99
N SER A 75 -5.01 13.31 24.83
CA SER A 75 -4.78 11.89 24.53
C SER A 75 -4.11 11.19 25.71
N GLU A 76 -4.83 10.24 26.29
CA GLU A 76 -4.33 9.32 27.28
C GLU A 76 -3.29 8.39 26.61
N VAL A 77 -2.52 7.64 27.39
CA VAL A 77 -1.53 6.72 26.83
C VAL A 77 -2.23 5.43 26.43
N ASP A 78 -2.37 5.19 25.13
CA ASP A 78 -2.96 3.97 24.63
C ASP A 78 -1.95 2.82 24.65
N THR A 79 -2.32 1.73 25.30
CA THR A 79 -1.52 0.52 25.49
C THR A 79 -2.42 -0.67 25.20
N VAL A 80 -2.13 -1.40 24.14
CA VAL A 80 -2.79 -2.67 23.80
C VAL A 80 -1.93 -3.82 24.33
N THR A 81 -2.49 -4.65 25.20
CA THR A 81 -1.79 -5.79 25.77
C THR A 81 -1.84 -7.03 24.86
N ALA A 82 -0.93 -7.98 25.05
CA ALA A 82 -0.90 -9.21 24.25
C ALA A 82 -2.12 -10.11 24.49
N ASP A 83 -2.67 -10.11 25.71
CA ASP A 83 -3.88 -10.86 26.08
C ASP A 83 -5.14 -10.25 25.45
N GLU A 84 -5.24 -8.92 25.49
CA GLU A 84 -6.30 -8.11 24.87
C GLU A 84 -6.32 -8.22 23.34
N PHE A 85 -5.14 -8.35 22.72
CA PHE A 85 -5.02 -8.64 21.28
C PHE A 85 -5.61 -10.01 20.88
N GLY A 86 -5.85 -10.93 21.83
CA GLY A 86 -6.60 -12.17 21.59
C GLY A 86 -5.91 -13.18 20.66
N GLY A 87 -4.61 -13.04 20.40
CA GLY A 87 -3.82 -13.97 19.59
C GLY A 87 -3.83 -13.72 18.07
N TYR A 88 -4.90 -13.13 17.52
CA TYR A 88 -5.11 -13.01 16.08
C TYR A 88 -6.05 -11.84 15.72
N ALA A 89 -5.63 -10.98 14.79
CA ALA A 89 -6.50 -9.97 14.19
C ALA A 89 -6.16 -9.74 12.71
N THR A 90 -7.16 -9.35 11.92
CA THR A 90 -7.01 -8.92 10.52
C THR A 90 -7.51 -7.50 10.39
N PHE A 91 -6.73 -6.65 9.73
CA PHE A 91 -7.06 -5.24 9.49
C PHE A 91 -7.21 -4.99 7.99
N TYR A 92 -8.29 -4.34 7.59
CA TYR A 92 -8.67 -4.14 6.19
C TYR A 92 -8.43 -2.71 5.72
N PHE A 93 -7.80 -2.56 4.56
CA PHE A 93 -7.55 -1.26 3.95
C PHE A 93 -8.65 -0.90 2.94
N ASN A 94 -8.77 0.39 2.66
CA ASN A 94 -9.57 0.91 1.55
C ASN A 94 -8.68 1.87 0.76
N GLY A 95 -8.41 1.59 -0.52
CA GLY A 95 -7.59 2.48 -1.36
C GLY A 95 -6.94 1.78 -2.55
N ILE A 96 -5.90 2.43 -3.08
CA ILE A 96 -5.01 1.89 -4.12
C ILE A 96 -3.57 1.93 -3.61
N ASN A 97 -2.70 1.05 -4.12
CA ASN A 97 -1.29 0.92 -3.71
C ASN A 97 -1.08 0.60 -2.22
N VAL A 98 -2.10 0.01 -1.59
CA VAL A 98 -2.10 -0.56 -0.24
C VAL A 98 -2.41 -2.07 -0.35
N PRO A 99 -2.01 -2.92 0.59
CA PRO A 99 -2.50 -4.30 0.65
C PRO A 99 -4.01 -4.30 0.96
N ASP A 100 -4.78 -5.27 0.47
CA ASP A 100 -6.19 -5.48 0.83
C ASP A 100 -6.34 -5.63 2.36
N SER A 101 -5.44 -6.39 2.99
CA SER A 101 -5.44 -6.60 4.44
C SER A 101 -4.06 -6.93 4.99
N ILE A 102 -3.89 -6.68 6.30
CA ILE A 102 -2.80 -7.20 7.12
C ILE A 102 -3.40 -8.14 8.15
N ASN A 103 -2.96 -9.40 8.17
CA ASN A 103 -3.22 -10.33 9.27
C ASN A 103 -2.02 -10.37 10.23
N ILE A 104 -2.29 -10.35 11.53
CA ILE A 104 -1.29 -10.42 12.60
C ILE A 104 -1.67 -11.58 13.53
N ASN A 105 -0.75 -12.52 13.72
CA ASN A 105 -0.93 -13.72 14.55
C ASN A 105 0.21 -13.81 15.58
N THR A 106 -0.05 -13.43 16.83
CA THR A 106 0.95 -13.47 17.91
C THR A 106 1.25 -14.90 18.38
N ASN A 107 0.36 -15.87 18.15
CA ASN A 107 0.64 -17.28 18.45
C ASN A 107 1.77 -17.85 17.60
N THR A 108 1.86 -17.46 16.32
CA THR A 108 2.94 -17.86 15.40
C THR A 108 4.05 -16.81 15.26
N ASN A 109 3.83 -15.60 15.80
CA ASN A 109 4.65 -14.40 15.56
C ASN A 109 4.82 -14.07 14.07
N GLN A 110 3.76 -14.28 13.27
CA GLN A 110 3.72 -14.00 11.83
C GLN A 110 2.76 -12.86 11.48
N ILE A 111 3.19 -12.03 10.54
CA ILE A 111 2.39 -10.96 9.94
C ILE A 111 2.31 -11.20 8.43
N THR A 112 1.08 -11.28 7.91
CA THR A 112 0.79 -11.56 6.50
C THR A 112 0.19 -10.33 5.85
N PHE A 113 0.82 -9.86 4.78
CA PHE A 113 0.31 -8.80 3.92
C PHE A 113 -0.39 -9.45 2.72
N ASN A 114 -1.69 -9.24 2.56
CA ASN A 114 -2.46 -9.73 1.43
C ASN A 114 -2.59 -8.59 0.41
N ALA A 115 -1.98 -8.72 -0.77
CA ALA A 115 -2.05 -7.69 -1.82
C ALA A 115 -3.15 -7.95 -2.86
N ASP A 116 -3.55 -9.23 -3.01
CA ASP A 116 -4.76 -9.68 -3.68
C ASP A 116 -5.07 -11.13 -3.22
N THR A 117 -6.02 -11.80 -3.89
CA THR A 117 -6.47 -13.17 -3.55
C THR A 117 -5.42 -14.27 -3.69
N ASN A 118 -4.26 -14.00 -4.31
CA ASN A 118 -3.18 -14.97 -4.53
C ASN A 118 -1.80 -14.45 -4.09
N ASN A 119 -1.62 -13.12 -3.96
CA ASN A 119 -0.37 -12.49 -3.56
C ASN A 119 -0.34 -12.17 -2.05
N GLU A 120 -0.18 -13.20 -1.21
CA GLU A 120 0.21 -13.02 0.19
C GLU A 120 1.73 -12.83 0.34
N THR A 121 2.17 -12.18 1.42
CA THR A 121 3.58 -12.07 1.80
C THR A 121 3.71 -12.13 3.32
N VAL A 122 4.32 -13.21 3.82
CA VAL A 122 4.44 -13.47 5.26
C VAL A 122 5.82 -13.06 5.75
N TYR A 123 5.87 -12.38 6.89
CA TYR A 123 7.08 -12.03 7.65
C TYR A 123 6.94 -12.53 9.08
N ASN A 124 8.05 -12.71 9.79
CA ASN A 124 7.98 -12.73 11.25
C ASN A 124 7.79 -11.28 11.77
N PHE A 125 7.25 -11.12 12.97
CA PHE A 125 7.24 -9.83 13.66
C PHE A 125 7.60 -9.98 15.14
N ARG A 126 7.67 -8.86 15.85
CA ARG A 126 7.70 -8.79 17.31
C ARG A 126 6.72 -7.71 17.79
N MET A 127 5.74 -8.11 18.60
CA MET A 127 4.96 -7.19 19.44
C MET A 127 5.81 -6.81 20.65
N GLN A 128 5.81 -5.53 21.02
CA GLN A 128 6.54 -5.06 22.20
C GLN A 128 5.98 -3.73 22.72
N ASP A 129 6.14 -3.53 24.02
CA ASP A 129 5.98 -2.21 24.63
C ASP A 129 7.18 -1.31 24.25
N VAL A 130 6.91 -0.01 24.14
CA VAL A 130 7.89 1.05 23.90
C VAL A 130 7.58 2.28 24.75
N PRO A 131 8.56 3.16 24.99
CA PRO A 131 8.31 4.49 25.56
C PRO A 131 7.24 5.24 24.75
N VAL A 132 6.33 5.88 25.47
CA VAL A 132 5.14 6.54 24.91
C VAL A 132 5.49 7.48 23.75
N LYS A 133 4.93 7.19 22.57
CA LYS A 133 5.18 7.94 21.35
C LYS A 133 3.90 8.63 20.89
N SER A 134 3.96 9.94 20.66
CA SER A 134 2.94 10.65 19.87
C SER A 134 3.14 10.32 18.38
N ILE A 135 2.10 9.85 17.71
CA ILE A 135 2.07 9.67 16.25
C ILE A 135 0.89 10.44 15.65
N ARG A 136 1.05 10.92 14.42
CA ARG A 136 -0.06 11.45 13.62
C ARG A 136 -0.65 10.34 12.77
N ILE A 137 -1.97 10.28 12.69
CA ILE A 137 -2.71 9.33 11.86
C ILE A 137 -3.77 10.06 11.02
N PHE A 138 -3.97 9.61 9.78
CA PHE A 138 -5.21 9.84 9.05
C PHE A 138 -6.31 8.97 9.70
N SER A 139 -7.34 9.61 10.22
CA SER A 139 -8.52 8.97 10.82
C SER A 139 -9.25 8.09 9.82
N ALA A 140 -9.44 6.80 10.12
CA ALA A 140 -10.07 5.85 9.18
C ALA A 140 -11.54 6.21 8.83
N GLU A 141 -12.22 6.94 9.72
CA GLU A 141 -13.63 7.30 9.55
C GLU A 141 -13.84 8.71 8.97
N THR A 142 -12.88 9.62 9.13
CA THR A 142 -13.02 11.05 8.73
C THR A 142 -11.94 11.55 7.79
N ASN A 143 -10.87 10.79 7.57
CA ASN A 143 -9.64 11.19 6.85
C ASN A 143 -8.92 12.41 7.44
N GLU A 144 -9.36 12.93 8.59
CA GLU A 144 -8.71 14.02 9.31
C GLU A 144 -7.40 13.57 9.96
N ILE A 145 -6.38 14.43 9.97
CA ILE A 145 -5.12 14.17 10.67
C ILE A 145 -5.33 14.42 12.16
N ARG A 146 -5.19 13.37 12.98
CA ARG A 146 -5.23 13.46 14.45
C ARG A 146 -3.99 12.85 15.09
N THR A 147 -3.66 13.32 16.30
CA THR A 147 -2.56 12.76 17.10
C THR A 147 -3.10 11.72 18.08
N VAL A 148 -2.42 10.58 18.18
CA VAL A 148 -2.62 9.57 19.24
C VAL A 148 -1.31 9.31 19.97
N LYS A 149 -1.37 8.86 21.23
CA LYS A 149 -0.20 8.42 22.00
C LYS A 149 -0.26 6.92 22.14
N VAL A 150 0.80 6.24 21.71
CA VAL A 150 0.88 4.78 21.68
C VAL A 150 2.10 4.28 22.43
N SER A 151 1.96 3.15 23.11
CA SER A 151 3.04 2.39 23.75
C SER A 151 3.24 1.00 23.13
N THR A 152 2.27 0.45 22.40
CA THR A 152 2.37 -0.88 21.78
C THR A 152 2.85 -0.79 20.34
N MET A 153 3.99 -1.42 20.03
CA MET A 153 4.63 -1.40 18.72
C MET A 153 4.79 -2.80 18.12
N LEU A 154 4.64 -2.90 16.80
CA LEU A 154 4.89 -4.08 15.99
C LEU A 154 6.09 -3.82 15.07
N SER A 155 7.22 -4.49 15.32
CA SER A 155 8.37 -4.48 14.41
C SER A 155 8.32 -5.67 13.47
N ILE A 156 8.34 -5.39 12.16
CA ILE A 156 8.38 -6.40 11.09
C ILE A 156 9.82 -6.89 10.91
N GLY A 157 10.01 -8.20 10.82
CA GLY A 157 11.30 -8.86 10.75
C GLY A 157 11.64 -9.40 9.36
N ILE A 158 12.21 -10.60 9.32
CA ILE A 158 12.59 -11.29 8.08
C ILE A 158 11.35 -11.79 7.33
N GLN A 159 11.45 -11.80 6.01
CA GLN A 159 10.44 -12.41 5.14
C GLN A 159 10.51 -13.94 5.26
N ILE A 160 9.34 -14.58 5.33
CA ILE A 160 9.17 -16.04 5.41
C ILE A 160 8.72 -16.59 4.05
N SER A 161 7.78 -15.92 3.37
CA SER A 161 7.22 -16.34 2.08
C SER A 161 6.70 -15.17 1.24
N GLY A 162 6.20 -15.45 0.04
CA GLY A 162 5.61 -14.46 -0.88
C GLY A 162 6.63 -13.66 -1.70
N ALA A 163 6.16 -12.62 -2.38
CA ALA A 163 7.00 -11.72 -3.18
C ALA A 163 7.59 -10.61 -2.30
N THR A 164 8.88 -10.31 -2.44
CA THR A 164 9.53 -9.24 -1.64
C THR A 164 8.98 -7.87 -2.00
N ASN A 165 8.18 -7.29 -1.10
CA ASN A 165 7.63 -5.94 -1.22
C ASN A 165 8.26 -5.01 -0.18
N ARG A 166 9.03 -4.02 -0.64
CA ARG A 166 9.74 -3.06 0.22
C ARG A 166 8.80 -2.14 1.02
N ASN A 167 7.58 -1.91 0.54
CA ASN A 167 6.62 -1.05 1.25
C ASN A 167 6.16 -1.72 2.56
N ASN A 168 6.03 -3.05 2.58
CA ASN A 168 5.63 -3.81 3.77
C ASN A 168 6.62 -3.62 4.94
N GLN A 169 7.92 -3.41 4.64
CA GLN A 169 8.97 -3.17 5.63
C GLN A 169 9.33 -1.67 5.79
N SER A 170 8.47 -0.75 5.33
CA SER A 170 8.77 0.69 5.33
C SER A 170 8.79 1.36 6.72
N GLY A 171 8.27 0.70 7.77
CA GLY A 171 8.30 1.20 9.14
C GLY A 171 7.73 0.22 10.15
N ASN A 172 7.74 0.62 11.43
CA ASN A 172 6.99 -0.09 12.49
C ASN A 172 5.49 0.23 12.38
N LEU A 173 4.66 -0.69 12.84
CA LEU A 173 3.23 -0.47 13.03
C LEU A 173 2.95 -0.24 14.54
N TYR A 174 1.82 0.36 14.89
CA TYR A 174 1.40 0.54 16.28
C TYR A 174 -0.04 0.07 16.50
N LEU A 175 -0.31 -0.52 17.66
CA LEU A 175 -1.66 -0.92 18.08
C LEU A 175 -2.18 0.09 19.11
N PHE A 176 -3.46 0.45 18.99
CA PHE A 176 -4.15 1.41 19.87
C PHE A 176 -5.66 1.22 19.76
N HIS A 177 -6.43 1.86 20.64
CA HIS A 177 -7.88 1.92 20.61
C HIS A 177 -8.35 3.18 19.88
N ASN A 178 -9.23 3.02 18.88
CA ASN A 178 -9.88 4.16 18.25
C ASN A 178 -10.92 4.81 19.18
N LYS A 179 -11.52 5.92 18.73
CA LYS A 179 -12.48 6.72 19.52
C LYS A 179 -13.72 5.95 20.03
N HIS A 180 -13.98 4.76 19.50
CA HIS A 180 -15.07 3.86 19.93
C HIS A 180 -14.61 2.72 20.85
N GLY A 181 -13.35 2.74 21.31
CA GLY A 181 -12.77 1.67 22.14
C GLY A 181 -12.50 0.37 21.39
N ARG A 182 -12.51 0.38 20.04
CA ARG A 182 -12.16 -0.78 19.21
C ARG A 182 -10.68 -0.75 18.85
N LEU A 183 -10.05 -1.92 18.75
CA LEU A 183 -8.67 -2.06 18.32
C LEU A 183 -8.47 -1.47 16.91
N SER A 184 -7.32 -0.82 16.68
CA SER A 184 -6.93 -0.27 15.39
C SER A 184 -5.42 -0.30 15.21
N LEU A 185 -4.99 -0.39 13.95
CA LEU A 185 -3.60 -0.54 13.55
C LEU A 185 -3.15 0.74 12.84
N ALA A 186 -2.12 1.41 13.35
CA ALA A 186 -1.45 2.50 12.65
C ALA A 186 -0.33 1.93 11.77
N THR A 187 -0.38 2.16 10.45
CA THR A 187 0.65 1.70 9.49
C THR A 187 1.32 2.85 8.75
N PRO A 188 2.54 2.69 8.21
CA PRO A 188 3.08 3.62 7.21
C PRO A 188 2.10 3.84 6.06
N ASN A 189 2.15 5.02 5.42
CA ASN A 189 1.37 5.28 4.22
C ASN A 189 2.08 4.66 2.99
N TYR A 190 1.67 3.45 2.63
CA TYR A 190 2.24 2.69 1.52
C TYR A 190 1.96 3.29 0.13
N ALA A 191 0.93 4.15 -0.01
CA ALA A 191 0.56 4.77 -1.28
C ALA A 191 1.48 5.93 -1.67
N GLY A 192 2.25 6.49 -0.74
CA GLY A 192 3.32 7.47 -1.00
C GLY A 192 2.86 8.82 -1.57
N ASN A 193 1.55 9.10 -1.55
CA ASN A 193 0.89 10.22 -2.23
C ASN A 193 0.60 11.42 -1.31
N VAL A 194 1.34 11.57 -0.21
CA VAL A 194 1.15 12.65 0.78
C VAL A 194 2.07 13.85 0.55
N PRO A 195 1.64 15.07 0.93
CA PRO A 195 2.52 16.23 1.07
C PRO A 195 3.74 15.97 1.98
N ALA A 196 4.83 16.70 1.76
CA ALA A 196 6.08 16.50 2.52
C ALA A 196 5.91 16.77 4.02
N ASP A 197 5.06 17.74 4.39
CA ASP A 197 4.64 18.07 5.76
C ASP A 197 3.72 17.02 6.40
N GLN A 198 3.40 15.93 5.69
CA GLN A 198 2.54 14.84 6.12
C GLN A 198 3.21 13.45 5.96
N SER A 199 4.52 13.43 5.70
CA SER A 199 5.30 12.20 5.47
C SER A 199 5.44 11.29 6.71
N ASP A 200 5.24 11.82 7.92
CA ASP A 200 5.15 11.08 9.19
C ASP A 200 3.72 10.62 9.54
N VAL A 201 2.71 11.02 8.77
CA VAL A 201 1.31 10.69 9.07
C VAL A 201 0.99 9.27 8.62
N MET A 202 0.69 8.43 9.60
CA MET A 202 0.37 7.02 9.44
C MET A 202 -1.11 6.85 9.00
N LEU A 203 -1.44 5.69 8.42
CA LEU A 203 -2.83 5.32 8.13
C LEU A 203 -3.42 4.60 9.35
N GLU A 204 -4.60 5.01 9.81
CA GLU A 204 -5.42 4.16 10.70
C GLU A 204 -6.12 3.08 9.87
N VAL A 205 -6.02 1.84 10.31
CA VAL A 205 -6.62 0.66 9.67
C VAL A 205 -7.48 -0.05 10.70
N LEU A 206 -8.70 -0.41 10.30
CA LEU A 206 -9.72 -1.00 11.17
C LEU A 206 -9.77 -2.53 11.02
N GLN A 207 -10.22 -3.20 12.07
CA GLN A 207 -10.59 -4.61 12.12
C GLN A 207 -12.02 -4.82 11.57
#